data_AF-A0A0F0KSC2-F1
#
_entry.id   AF-A0A0F0KSC2-F1
#
_cell.length_a   1.000
_cell.length_b   1.000
_cell.length_c   1.000
_cell.angle_alpha   90.00
_cell.angle_beta   90.00
_cell.angle_gamma   90.00
#
_symmetry.space_group_name_H-M   'P 1'
#
loop_
_entity.id
_entity.type
_entity.pdbx_description
1 polymer ?
#
loop_
_entity_poly.entity_id
_entity_poly.type
_entity_poly.pdbx_seq_one_letter_code
_entity_poly.pdbx_strand_id
1 'polypeptide(L)'
;MLAKRSLIILGTIGTIVALAGCSPATPDQASSACDSAFEAASAAMNEHYATHPLFGAEYDALYADGAIDENEQPQLDAMIADEQTKFAALVDPVYDSCSSVEDLYAGAFAHREDADWALLDVESMSREEIKKGFIVSYCYGNEARPACADFVADDWR
;
A
#
# COMPACT_ATOMS: atom_id res chain seq x y z
N MET A 1 66.01 39.31 -1.28
CA MET A 1 65.49 40.52 -1.96
C MET A 1 64.32 40.10 -2.86
N LEU A 2 63.29 40.96 -2.92
CA LEU A 2 62.01 40.91 -3.64
C LEU A 2 62.13 40.42 -5.12
N ALA A 3 61.11 39.95 -5.86
CA ALA A 3 59.66 40.15 -5.87
C ALA A 3 58.98 38.97 -6.62
N LYS A 4 57.84 38.42 -6.18
CA LYS A 4 56.45 38.75 -6.57
C LYS A 4 56.17 38.73 -8.09
N ARG A 5 55.37 37.76 -8.55
CA ARG A 5 54.33 37.94 -9.58
C ARG A 5 53.27 36.84 -9.52
N SER A 6 52.10 37.26 -9.05
CA SER A 6 50.84 36.53 -9.03
C SER A 6 50.35 36.26 -10.45
N LEU A 7 49.78 35.07 -10.69
CA LEU A 7 48.86 34.85 -11.80
C LEU A 7 47.54 34.34 -11.25
N ILE A 8 46.52 35.18 -11.42
CA ILE A 8 45.13 34.94 -11.04
C ILE A 8 44.53 34.04 -12.12
N ILE A 9 44.18 32.81 -11.78
CA ILE A 9 43.36 31.95 -12.65
C ILE A 9 41.91 32.31 -12.34
N LEU A 10 41.27 33.03 -13.25
CA LEU A 10 39.84 33.30 -13.23
C LEU A 10 39.09 31.98 -13.30
N GLY A 11 38.36 31.68 -12.22
CA GLY A 11 37.41 30.59 -12.16
C GLY A 11 36.19 30.90 -13.02
N THR A 12 35.99 30.11 -14.06
CA THR A 12 34.67 29.85 -14.62
C THR A 12 34.17 28.59 -13.92
N ILE A 13 33.58 28.76 -12.73
CA ILE A 13 32.76 27.70 -12.13
C ILE A 13 31.51 27.64 -12.99
N GLY A 14 31.49 26.72 -13.95
CA GLY A 14 30.27 26.30 -14.61
C GLY A 14 29.40 25.65 -13.54
N THR A 15 28.41 26.39 -13.05
CA THR A 15 27.36 25.86 -12.20
C THR A 15 26.55 24.89 -13.05
N ILE A 16 26.90 23.61 -12.99
CA ILE A 16 25.98 22.53 -13.36
C ILE A 16 24.90 22.57 -12.29
N VAL A 17 23.77 23.18 -12.60
CA VAL A 17 22.54 22.96 -11.85
C VAL A 17 22.15 21.52 -12.12
N ALA A 18 22.69 20.61 -11.31
CA ALA A 18 22.14 19.27 -11.21
C ALA A 18 20.72 19.47 -10.69
N LEU A 19 19.74 19.39 -11.60
CA LEU A 19 18.39 19.02 -11.25
C LEU A 19 18.51 17.64 -10.60
N ALA A 20 18.71 17.62 -9.28
CA ALA A 20 18.51 16.43 -8.49
C ALA A 20 17.06 16.05 -8.76
N GLY A 21 16.88 15.08 -9.65
CA GLY A 21 15.61 14.40 -9.79
C GLY A 21 15.29 13.88 -8.40
N CYS A 22 14.30 14.47 -7.76
CA CYS A 22 13.62 13.82 -6.65
C CYS A 22 12.98 12.57 -7.25
N SER A 23 13.75 11.48 -7.36
CA SER A 23 13.14 10.16 -7.39
C SER A 23 12.27 10.09 -6.15
N PRO A 24 11.00 9.65 -6.27
CA PRO A 24 10.17 9.43 -5.10
C PRO A 24 10.96 8.56 -4.14
N ALA A 25 11.05 8.97 -2.87
CA ALA A 25 11.77 8.19 -1.87
C ALA A 25 11.17 6.78 -1.86
N THR A 26 12.00 5.77 -2.11
CA THR A 26 11.61 4.40 -1.78
C THR A 26 11.36 4.37 -0.29
N PRO A 27 10.25 3.78 0.18
CA PRO A 27 10.07 3.60 1.62
C PRO A 27 11.28 2.90 2.23
N ASP A 28 11.54 3.20 3.51
CA ASP A 28 12.50 2.44 4.30
C ASP A 28 12.11 0.96 4.29
N GLN A 29 13.08 0.07 4.53
CA GLN A 29 12.82 -1.37 4.50
C GLN A 29 11.92 -1.80 5.67
N ALA A 30 10.94 -2.66 5.39
CA ALA A 30 10.09 -3.25 6.41
C ALA A 30 10.90 -4.10 7.40
N SER A 31 10.41 -4.22 8.62
CA SER A 31 10.89 -5.21 9.56
C SER A 31 10.68 -6.62 9.02
N SER A 32 11.54 -7.57 9.40
CA SER A 32 11.41 -8.95 8.91
C SER A 32 10.08 -9.60 9.28
N ALA A 33 9.49 -9.21 10.41
CA ALA A 33 8.18 -9.70 10.83
C ALA A 33 7.07 -9.16 9.93
N CYS A 34 7.10 -7.85 9.64
CA CYS A 34 6.12 -7.21 8.77
C CYS A 34 6.23 -7.74 7.33
N ASP A 35 7.44 -7.84 6.79
CA ASP A 35 7.74 -8.40 5.46
C ASP A 35 7.19 -9.82 5.30
N SER A 36 7.53 -10.73 6.23
CA SER A 36 7.01 -12.11 6.19
C SER A 36 5.47 -12.18 6.35
N ALA A 37 4.86 -11.25 7.09
CA ALA A 37 3.40 -11.19 7.21
C ALA A 37 2.75 -10.77 5.89
N PHE A 38 3.33 -9.78 5.18
CA PHE A 38 2.85 -9.37 3.86
C PHE A 38 3.08 -10.44 2.78
N GLU A 39 4.20 -11.16 2.81
CA GLU A 39 4.43 -12.30 1.90
C GLU A 39 3.32 -13.36 2.07
N ALA A 40 3.05 -13.76 3.32
CA ALA A 40 2.03 -14.74 3.64
C ALA A 40 0.61 -14.24 3.28
N ALA A 41 0.29 -12.99 3.62
CA ALA A 41 -1.00 -12.39 3.30
C ALA A 41 -1.21 -12.27 1.79
N SER A 42 -0.20 -11.84 1.03
CA SER A 42 -0.29 -11.68 -0.43
C SER A 42 -0.53 -13.02 -1.12
N ALA A 43 0.19 -14.07 -0.73
CA ALA A 43 -0.01 -15.41 -1.26
C ALA A 43 -1.44 -15.93 -0.99
N ALA A 44 -1.92 -15.75 0.24
CA ALA A 44 -3.24 -16.19 0.65
C ALA A 44 -4.37 -15.35 0.03
N MET A 45 -4.17 -14.05 -0.17
CA MET A 45 -5.12 -13.16 -0.85
C MET A 45 -5.29 -13.57 -2.32
N ASN A 46 -4.21 -13.90 -3.02
CA ASN A 46 -4.31 -14.40 -4.38
C ASN A 46 -5.08 -15.71 -4.48
N GLU A 47 -4.83 -16.65 -3.57
CA GLU A 47 -5.61 -17.89 -3.51
C GLU A 47 -7.08 -17.62 -3.19
N HIS A 48 -7.35 -16.70 -2.27
CA HIS A 48 -8.70 -16.26 -1.93
C HIS A 48 -9.42 -15.68 -3.15
N TYR A 49 -8.83 -14.71 -3.85
CA TYR A 49 -9.44 -14.11 -5.04
C TYR A 49 -9.59 -15.10 -6.20
N ALA A 50 -8.72 -16.10 -6.31
CA ALA A 50 -8.82 -17.13 -7.33
C ALA A 50 -9.94 -18.16 -7.08
N THR A 51 -10.39 -18.32 -5.83
CA THR A 51 -11.26 -19.43 -5.43
C THR A 51 -12.55 -19.01 -4.72
N HIS A 52 -12.65 -17.76 -4.26
CA HIS A 52 -13.80 -17.31 -3.50
C HIS A 52 -15.02 -17.12 -4.43
N PRO A 53 -16.21 -17.65 -4.05
CA PRO A 53 -17.40 -17.62 -4.91
C PRO A 53 -17.83 -16.22 -5.40
N LEU A 54 -17.51 -15.18 -4.62
CA LEU A 54 -17.82 -13.78 -4.99
C LEU A 54 -17.07 -13.32 -6.27
N PHE A 55 -15.94 -13.94 -6.60
CA PHE A 55 -15.13 -13.59 -7.78
C PHE A 55 -15.20 -14.67 -8.87
N GLY A 56 -16.18 -15.58 -8.77
CA GLY A 56 -16.31 -16.75 -9.63
C GLY A 56 -17.67 -16.90 -10.30
N ALA A 57 -17.88 -18.07 -10.90
CA ALA A 57 -19.08 -18.38 -11.67
C ALA A 57 -20.37 -18.34 -10.82
N GLU A 58 -20.26 -18.54 -9.51
CA GLU A 58 -21.39 -18.45 -8.59
C GLU A 58 -21.95 -17.03 -8.49
N TYR A 59 -21.10 -15.99 -8.46
CA TYR A 59 -21.54 -14.60 -8.51
C TYR A 59 -22.10 -14.24 -9.90
N ASP A 60 -21.44 -14.69 -10.98
CA ASP A 60 -21.92 -14.48 -12.35
C ASP A 60 -23.31 -15.08 -12.57
N ALA A 61 -23.58 -16.24 -11.95
CA ALA A 61 -24.88 -16.90 -12.02
C ALA A 61 -26.00 -16.08 -11.33
N LEU A 62 -25.69 -15.41 -10.22
CA LEU A 62 -26.64 -14.51 -9.56
C LEU A 62 -26.99 -13.31 -10.44
N TYR A 63 -26.06 -12.84 -11.29
CA TYR A 63 -26.29 -11.71 -12.18
C TYR A 63 -26.73 -12.11 -13.60
N ALA A 64 -27.04 -13.38 -13.85
CA ALA A 64 -27.27 -13.91 -15.20
C ALA A 64 -28.44 -13.21 -15.92
N ASP A 65 -29.48 -12.82 -15.19
CA ASP A 65 -30.65 -12.11 -15.72
C ASP A 65 -30.48 -10.57 -15.72
N GLY A 66 -29.29 -10.08 -15.36
CA GLY A 66 -28.91 -8.67 -15.42
C GLY A 66 -29.31 -7.82 -14.21
N ALA A 67 -29.91 -8.42 -13.19
CA ALA A 67 -30.24 -7.79 -11.91
C ALA A 67 -30.31 -8.85 -10.80
N ILE A 68 -29.98 -8.45 -9.57
CA ILE A 68 -30.17 -9.25 -8.35
C ILE A 68 -31.58 -9.02 -7.84
N ASP A 69 -32.36 -10.09 -7.68
CA ASP A 69 -33.70 -10.03 -7.10
C ASP A 69 -33.73 -10.27 -5.58
N GLU A 70 -34.94 -10.17 -4.98
CA GLU A 70 -35.13 -10.34 -3.54
C GLU A 70 -34.86 -11.76 -3.02
N ASN A 71 -34.90 -12.78 -3.89
CA ASN A 71 -34.58 -14.17 -3.56
C ASN A 71 -33.07 -14.43 -3.66
N GLU A 72 -32.37 -13.69 -4.50
CA GLU A 72 -30.92 -13.77 -4.72
C GLU A 72 -30.12 -12.93 -3.72
N GLN A 73 -30.70 -11.81 -3.25
CA GLN A 73 -30.04 -10.90 -2.31
C GLN A 73 -29.47 -11.60 -1.06
N PRO A 74 -30.17 -12.54 -0.39
CA PRO A 74 -29.60 -13.24 0.77
C PRO A 74 -28.37 -14.09 0.44
N GLN A 75 -28.27 -14.62 -0.78
CA GLN A 75 -27.09 -15.37 -1.22
C GLN A 75 -25.92 -14.41 -1.48
N LEU A 76 -26.16 -13.28 -2.15
CA LEU A 76 -25.15 -12.25 -2.35
C LEU A 76 -24.63 -11.71 -1.00
N ASP A 77 -25.52 -11.41 -0.06
CA ASP A 77 -25.15 -10.92 1.28
C ASP A 77 -24.26 -11.94 2.02
N ALA A 78 -24.59 -13.23 1.90
CA ALA A 78 -23.78 -14.30 2.50
C ALA A 78 -22.39 -14.40 1.86
N MET A 79 -22.27 -14.25 0.54
CA MET A 79 -20.98 -14.25 -0.17
C MET A 79 -20.13 -13.04 0.22
N ILE A 80 -20.73 -11.85 0.35
CA ILE A 80 -20.04 -10.64 0.80
C ILE A 80 -19.56 -10.80 2.25
N ALA A 81 -20.40 -11.33 3.15
CA ALA A 81 -20.01 -11.54 4.54
C ALA A 81 -18.89 -12.57 4.70
N ASP A 82 -18.90 -13.64 3.90
CA ASP A 82 -17.82 -14.65 3.85
C ASP A 82 -16.51 -14.04 3.31
N GLU A 83 -16.58 -13.23 2.25
CA GLU A 83 -15.43 -12.51 1.70
C GLU A 83 -14.80 -11.60 2.75
N GLN A 84 -15.60 -10.73 3.37
CA GLN A 84 -15.12 -9.78 4.39
C GLN A 84 -14.47 -10.51 5.57
N THR A 85 -15.08 -11.62 6.02
CA THR A 85 -14.53 -12.42 7.13
C THR A 85 -13.20 -13.05 6.75
N LYS A 86 -13.09 -13.61 5.55
CA LYS A 86 -11.85 -14.23 5.07
C LYS A 86 -10.77 -13.20 4.83
N PHE A 87 -11.09 -12.10 4.15
CA PHE A 87 -10.15 -11.00 3.91
C PHE A 87 -9.60 -10.45 5.23
N ALA A 88 -10.47 -10.18 6.22
CA ALA A 88 -10.04 -9.76 7.54
C ALA A 88 -9.08 -10.76 8.19
N ALA A 89 -9.37 -12.06 8.13
CA ALA A 89 -8.49 -13.10 8.67
C ALA A 89 -7.11 -13.18 7.97
N LEU A 90 -7.02 -12.78 6.70
CA LEU A 90 -5.76 -12.72 5.95
C LEU A 90 -4.93 -11.48 6.30
N VAL A 91 -5.59 -10.33 6.51
CA VAL A 91 -4.93 -9.04 6.75
C VAL A 91 -4.66 -8.80 8.24
N ASP A 92 -5.49 -9.32 9.15
CA ASP A 92 -5.37 -9.13 10.59
C ASP A 92 -3.96 -9.42 11.15
N PRO A 93 -3.27 -10.51 10.75
CA PRO A 93 -1.91 -10.79 11.20
C PRO A 93 -0.89 -9.71 10.82
N VAL A 94 -1.12 -8.97 9.73
CA VAL A 94 -0.24 -7.87 9.30
C VAL A 94 -0.24 -6.76 10.35
N TYR A 95 -1.42 -6.39 10.87
CA TYR A 95 -1.54 -5.33 11.88
C TYR A 95 -0.78 -5.65 13.18
N ASP A 96 -0.65 -6.94 13.52
CA ASP A 96 0.04 -7.39 14.73
C ASP A 96 1.54 -7.62 14.50
N SER A 97 1.97 -7.77 13.24
CA SER A 97 3.36 -8.07 12.87
C SER A 97 4.16 -6.82 12.51
N CYS A 98 3.51 -5.77 12.01
CA CYS A 98 4.15 -4.49 11.73
C CYS A 98 4.15 -3.58 12.96
N SER A 99 5.18 -2.75 13.09
CA SER A 99 5.46 -2.00 14.32
C SER A 99 5.11 -0.51 14.28
N SER A 100 4.82 0.03 13.09
CA SER A 100 4.37 1.41 12.88
C SER A 100 3.71 1.56 11.50
N VAL A 101 3.18 2.75 11.23
CA VAL A 101 2.57 3.10 9.94
C VAL A 101 3.61 3.02 8.81
N GLU A 102 4.84 3.46 9.06
CA GLU A 102 5.94 3.37 8.11
C GLU A 102 6.34 1.92 7.84
N ASP A 103 6.40 1.07 8.88
CA ASP A 103 6.69 -0.36 8.74
C ASP A 103 5.60 -1.07 7.91
N LEU A 104 4.33 -0.76 8.19
CA LEU A 104 3.18 -1.24 7.44
C LEU A 104 3.25 -0.83 5.96
N TYR A 105 3.50 0.45 5.68
CA TYR A 105 3.61 0.95 4.30
C TYR A 105 4.82 0.34 3.57
N ALA A 106 5.95 0.19 4.25
CA ALA A 106 7.14 -0.42 3.70
C ALA A 106 6.89 -1.87 3.26
N GLY A 107 6.23 -2.66 4.11
CA GLY A 107 5.87 -4.05 3.81
C GLY A 107 4.90 -4.13 2.62
N ALA A 108 3.81 -3.36 2.67
CA ALA A 108 2.85 -3.31 1.57
C ALA A 108 3.49 -2.89 0.24
N PHE A 109 4.38 -1.89 0.27
CA PHE A 109 5.04 -1.40 -0.93
C PHE A 109 6.04 -2.41 -1.51
N ALA A 110 6.72 -3.19 -0.67
CA ALA A 110 7.61 -4.27 -1.10
C ALA A 110 6.83 -5.38 -1.84
N HIS A 111 5.62 -5.67 -1.38
CA HIS A 111 4.73 -6.71 -1.92
C HIS A 111 3.64 -6.20 -2.87
N ARG A 112 3.72 -4.94 -3.33
CA ARG A 112 2.71 -4.28 -4.17
C ARG A 112 2.43 -4.99 -5.52
N GLU A 113 3.37 -5.82 -5.98
CA GLU A 113 3.26 -6.60 -7.20
C GLU A 113 2.80 -8.04 -6.93
N ASP A 114 2.82 -8.47 -5.66
CA ASP A 114 2.47 -9.83 -5.25
C ASP A 114 0.96 -9.96 -5.00
N ALA A 115 0.28 -8.91 -4.54
CA ALA A 115 -1.18 -8.85 -4.44
C ALA A 115 -1.65 -7.39 -4.61
N ASP A 116 -2.95 -7.19 -4.86
CA ASP A 116 -3.50 -5.84 -4.97
C ASP A 116 -3.63 -5.17 -3.61
N TRP A 117 -2.55 -4.50 -3.20
CA TRP A 117 -2.50 -3.63 -2.02
C TRP A 117 -2.93 -2.19 -2.34
N ALA A 118 -3.46 -1.91 -3.54
CA ALA A 118 -3.77 -0.57 -4.04
C ALA A 118 -2.57 0.40 -4.04
N LEU A 119 -1.36 -0.13 -4.25
CA LEU A 119 -0.10 0.63 -4.22
C LEU A 119 0.64 0.70 -5.57
N LEU A 120 0.04 0.16 -6.63
CA LEU A 120 0.55 0.32 -7.99
C LEU A 120 0.34 1.75 -8.48
N ASP A 121 1.31 2.29 -9.23
CA ASP A 121 1.24 3.66 -9.74
C ASP A 121 0.02 3.80 -10.68
N VAL A 122 -0.80 4.83 -10.43
CA VAL A 122 -1.97 5.20 -11.25
C VAL A 122 -1.71 6.57 -11.86
N GLU A 123 -1.92 6.74 -13.17
CA GLU A 123 -1.58 8.00 -13.87
C GLU A 123 -2.25 9.25 -13.27
N SER A 124 -3.39 9.08 -12.60
CA SER A 124 -4.17 10.17 -12.01
C SER A 124 -3.80 10.52 -10.56
N MET A 125 -2.88 9.78 -9.91
CA MET A 125 -2.55 9.98 -8.49
C MET A 125 -1.03 10.01 -8.28
N SER A 126 -0.58 10.93 -7.44
CA SER A 126 0.81 10.94 -6.99
C SER A 126 1.09 9.79 -6.01
N ARG A 127 2.36 9.37 -5.93
CA ARG A 127 2.85 8.36 -4.96
C ARG A 127 2.46 8.70 -3.52
N GLU A 128 2.51 9.98 -3.15
CA GLU A 128 2.12 10.45 -1.82
C GLU A 128 0.62 10.33 -1.57
N GLU A 129 -0.22 10.58 -2.58
CA GLU A 129 -1.67 10.38 -2.49
C GLU A 129 -2.02 8.89 -2.37
N ILE A 130 -1.33 8.03 -3.11
CA ILE A 130 -1.47 6.56 -3.02
C ILE A 130 -1.08 6.09 -1.62
N LYS A 131 0.08 6.52 -1.11
CA LYS A 131 0.54 6.24 0.26
C LYS A 131 -0.48 6.71 1.30
N LYS A 132 -0.96 7.95 1.19
CA LYS A 132 -2.00 8.51 2.07
C LYS A 132 -3.28 7.67 2.04
N GLY A 133 -3.75 7.31 0.85
CA GLY A 133 -4.93 6.48 0.65
C GLY A 133 -4.79 5.13 1.35
N PHE A 134 -3.65 4.46 1.15
CA PHE A 134 -3.33 3.19 1.81
C PHE A 134 -3.30 3.31 3.34
N ILE A 135 -2.57 4.29 3.88
CA ILE A 135 -2.44 4.47 5.34
C ILE A 135 -3.82 4.74 5.96
N VAL A 136 -4.63 5.61 5.35
CA VAL A 136 -5.95 5.94 5.87
C VAL A 136 -6.89 4.72 5.80
N SER A 137 -6.89 3.98 4.68
CA SER A 137 -7.80 2.83 4.54
C SER A 137 -7.47 1.67 5.49
N TYR A 138 -6.19 1.45 5.80
CA TYR A 138 -5.77 0.38 6.71
C TYR A 138 -5.81 0.81 8.18
N CYS A 139 -5.46 2.06 8.51
CA CYS A 139 -5.35 2.47 9.92
C CYS A 139 -6.60 3.11 10.52
N TYR A 140 -7.53 3.64 9.72
CA TYR A 140 -8.77 4.19 10.27
C TYR A 140 -9.63 3.09 10.92
N GLY A 141 -9.93 3.23 12.21
CA GLY A 141 -10.62 2.22 13.01
C GLY A 141 -9.73 1.09 13.55
N ASN A 142 -8.43 1.07 13.19
CA ASN A 142 -7.44 0.12 13.67
C ASN A 142 -6.34 0.81 14.52
N GLU A 143 -6.61 2.00 15.05
CA GLU A 143 -5.62 2.83 15.77
C GLU A 143 -5.06 2.15 17.03
N ALA A 144 -5.75 1.14 17.55
CA ALA A 144 -5.30 0.33 18.68
C ALA A 144 -4.30 -0.78 18.32
N ARG A 145 -4.08 -1.06 17.03
CA ARG A 145 -3.20 -2.13 16.56
C ARG A 145 -1.75 -1.63 16.41
N PRO A 146 -0.74 -2.50 16.63
CA PRO A 146 0.68 -2.10 16.56
C PRO A 146 1.08 -1.37 15.27
N ALA A 147 0.66 -1.87 14.10
CA ALA A 147 0.95 -1.27 12.81
C ALA A 147 0.39 0.15 12.61
N CYS A 148 -0.56 0.58 13.44
CA CYS A 148 -1.23 1.87 13.34
C CYS A 148 -1.06 2.73 14.60
N ALA A 149 -0.10 2.37 15.47
CA ALA A 149 0.11 3.06 16.74
C ALA A 149 0.43 4.55 16.60
N ASP A 150 1.06 4.94 15.49
CA ASP A 150 1.44 6.32 15.18
C ASP A 150 0.42 7.04 14.29
N PHE A 151 -0.69 6.37 13.93
CA PHE A 151 -1.75 6.98 13.14
C PHE A 151 -2.70 7.82 14.01
N VAL A 152 -2.86 9.09 13.65
CA VAL A 152 -3.77 10.03 14.34
C VAL A 152 -4.92 10.38 13.40
N ALA A 153 -6.09 9.74 13.58
CA ALA A 153 -7.23 9.87 12.67
C ALA A 153 -7.69 11.32 12.42
N ASP A 154 -7.59 12.19 13.43
CA ASP A 154 -8.01 13.59 13.32
C ASP A 154 -7.10 14.43 12.39
N ASP A 155 -5.88 13.97 12.09
CA ASP A 155 -4.97 14.63 11.14
C ASP A 155 -5.39 14.41 9.67
N TRP A 156 -6.38 13.55 9.44
CA TRP A 156 -6.83 13.14 8.10
C TRP A 156 -8.31 13.44 7.82
N ARG A 157 -8.99 14.13 8.75
CA ARG A 157 -10.40 14.56 8.64
C ARG A 157 -10.57 15.97 8.08
#